data_AF-A0A5K0YU98-F1
#
_entry.id   AF-A0A5K0YU98-F1
#
_cell.length_a   1.000
_cell.length_b   1.000
_cell.length_c   1.000
_cell.angle_alpha   90.00
_cell.angle_beta   90.00
_cell.angle_gamma   90.00
#
_symmetry.space_group_name_H-M   'P 1'
#
loop_
_entity.id
_entity.type
_entity.pdbx_description
1 polymer ?
#
loop_
_entity_poly.entity_id
_entity_poly.type
_entity_poly.pdbx_seq_one_letter_code
_entity_poly.pdbx_strand_id
1 'polypeptide(L)' 'ERVKQRLALYHGILPIYMDFSDDAEETFSRALSVLV' A
#
# COMPACT_ATOMS: atom_id res chain seq x y z
N GLU A 1 -10.37 -4.90 -0.04
CA GLU A 1 -10.92 -4.36 1.23
C GLU A 1 -10.79 -5.21 2.50
N ARG A 2 -11.14 -6.51 2.56
CA ARG A 2 -11.07 -7.29 3.84
C ARG A 2 -9.68 -7.32 4.50
N VAL A 3 -8.61 -7.36 3.70
CA VAL A 3 -7.22 -7.32 4.20
C VAL A 3 -6.90 -5.94 4.78
N LYS A 4 -7.29 -4.87 4.09
CA LYS A 4 -7.13 -3.47 4.54
C LYS A 4 -7.84 -3.24 5.88
N GLN A 5 -9.07 -3.74 6.01
CA GLN A 5 -9.87 -3.64 7.25
C GLN A 5 -9.19 -4.36 8.42
N ARG A 6 -8.57 -5.53 8.19
CA ARG A 6 -7.82 -6.25 9.25
C ARG A 6 -6.52 -5.53 9.60
N LEU A 7 -5.83 -4.95 8.62
CA LEU A 7 -4.59 -4.23 8.87
C LEU A 7 -4.80 -2.92 9.64
N ALA A 8 -5.93 -2.25 9.43
CA ALA A 8 -6.29 -1.02 10.14
C ALA A 8 -6.53 -1.24 11.65
N LEU A 9 -6.68 -2.49 12.10
CA LEU A 9 -6.80 -2.82 13.53
C LEU A 9 -5.45 -2.81 14.26
N TYR A 10 -4.33 -2.82 13.53
CA TYR A 10 -3.01 -2.75 14.13
C TYR A 10 -2.63 -1.30 14.40
N HIS A 11 -2.22 -1.04 15.64
CA HIS A 11 -1.85 0.30 16.10
C HIS A 11 -0.63 0.81 15.31
N GLY A 12 -0.76 1.99 14.68
CA GLY A 12 0.32 2.63 13.92
C GLY A 12 0.45 2.19 12.46
N ILE A 13 -0.46 1.36 11.93
CA ILE A 13 -0.47 0.97 10.52
C ILE A 13 -1.56 1.72 9.76
N LEU A 14 -1.18 2.39 8.66
CA LEU A 14 -2.12 2.91 7.66
C LEU A 14 -2.03 2.06 6.38
N PRO A 15 -2.91 1.07 6.19
CA PRO A 15 -2.88 0.24 5.00
C PRO A 15 -3.38 1.03 3.79
N ILE A 16 -2.57 1.06 2.74
CA ILE A 16 -2.88 1.66 1.44
C ILE A 16 -3.12 0.55 0.41
N TYR A 17 -4.12 0.76 -0.43
CA TYR A 17 -4.41 -0.14 -1.55
C TYR A 17 -3.77 0.46 -2.79
N MET A 18 -2.96 -0.34 -3.49
CA MET A 18 -2.44 0.01 -4.80
C MET A 18 -2.40 -1.25 -5.67
N ASP A 19 -2.58 -1.06 -6.97
CA ASP A 19 -2.40 -2.14 -7.93
C ASP A 19 -0.91 -2.32 -8.22
N PHE A 20 -0.46 -3.57 -8.22
CA PHE A 20 0.91 -3.92 -8.58
C PHE A 20 1.12 -3.74 -10.09
N SER A 21 2.30 -3.26 -10.46
CA SER A 21 2.78 -3.33 -11.85
C SER A 21 3.63 -4.59 -12.02
N ASP A 22 3.74 -5.06 -13.26
CA ASP A 22 4.68 -6.13 -13.60
C ASP A 22 6.15 -5.68 -13.48
N ASP A 23 6.39 -4.36 -13.47
CA ASP A 23 7.68 -3.77 -13.15
C ASP A 23 7.80 -3.42 -11.67
N ALA A 24 8.90 -3.87 -11.05
CA ALA A 24 9.20 -3.62 -9.65
C ALA A 24 9.53 -2.13 -9.41
N GLU A 25 10.29 -1.50 -10.31
CA GLU A 25 10.72 -0.11 -10.14
C GLU A 25 9.53 0.86 -10.19
N GLU A 26 8.62 0.64 -11.13
CA GLU A 26 7.36 1.38 -11.20
C GLU A 26 6.48 1.15 -9.96
N THR A 27 6.36 -0.09 -9.50
CA THR A 27 5.57 -0.44 -8.31
C THR A 27 6.07 0.30 -7.06
N PHE A 28 7.38 0.32 -6.83
CA PHE A 28 7.97 1.06 -5.71
C PHE A 28 7.82 2.57 -5.86
N SER A 29 7.99 3.10 -7.08
CA SER A 29 7.82 4.53 -7.34
C SER A 29 6.40 5.00 -7.03
N ARG A 30 5.39 4.21 -7.42
CA ARG A 30 3.98 4.47 -7.08
C ARG A 30 3.76 4.39 -5.56
N ALA A 31 4.29 3.38 -4.87
CA ALA A 31 4.18 3.27 -3.42
C ALA A 31 4.77 4.49 -2.69
N LEU A 32 5.95 4.96 -3.12
CA LEU A 32 6.60 6.15 -2.56
C LEU A 32 5.78 7.42 -2.79
N SER A 33 5.16 7.57 -3.97
CA SER A 33 4.31 8.73 -4.26
C SER A 33 3.09 8.88 -3.36
N VAL A 34 2.64 7.80 -2.72
CA VAL A 34 1.51 7.81 -1.79
C VAL A 34 1.92 8.22 -0.37
N LEU A 35 3.23 8.18 -0.07
CA LEU A 35 3.79 8.54 1.24
C LEU A 35 4.23 10.02 1.33
N VAL A 36 4.34 10.72 0.20
CA VAL A 36 4.80 12.12 0.08
C VAL A 36 3.60 13.03 -0.14
#